data_AF-A0A182PUL8-F1
#
_entry.id   AF-A0A182PUL8-F1
#
_cell.length_a   1.000
_cell.length_b   1.000
_cell.length_c   1.000
_cell.angle_alpha   90.00
_cell.angle_beta   90.00
_cell.angle_gamma   90.00
#
_symmetry.space_group_name_H-M   'P 1'
#
loop_
_entity.id
_entity.type
_entity.pdbx_description
1 polymer ?
#
loop_
_entity_poly.entity_id
_entity_poly.type
_entity_poly.pdbx_seq_one_letter_code
_entity_poly.pdbx_strand_id
1 'polypeptide(L)'
;MSIIDGIRYWALSTNATYRSINMVLQLFKKVNVRVPSTAKTLLKTERKCSTQISDIRGGQFWYGGFKRCLVNYFSTEISPSSILSLTVSIDGLPLHENSSMQF
;
A
#
# COMPACT_ATOMS: atom_id res chain seq x y z
N MET A 1 -17.41 12.99 8.36
CA MET A 1 -16.03 12.48 8.32
C MET A 1 -15.72 11.83 9.67
N SER A 2 -15.29 10.57 9.72
CA SER A 2 -15.09 9.90 11.01
C SER A 2 -13.82 10.40 11.71
N ILE A 3 -13.74 10.22 13.04
CA ILE A 3 -12.51 10.53 13.81
C ILE A 3 -11.30 9.77 13.23
N ILE A 4 -11.50 8.51 12.81
CA ILE A 4 -10.46 7.68 12.22
C ILE A 4 -9.98 8.28 10.89
N ASP A 5 -10.89 8.80 10.07
CA ASP A 5 -10.53 9.43 8.80
C ASP A 5 -9.81 10.76 9.01
N GLY A 6 -10.17 11.52 10.04
CA GLY A 6 -9.44 12.73 10.46
C GLY A 6 -8.01 12.44 10.88
N ILE A 7 -7.82 11.44 11.75
CA ILE A 7 -6.48 11.03 12.19
C ILE A 7 -5.65 10.48 11.02
N ARG A 8 -6.30 9.71 10.12
CA ARG A 8 -5.63 9.20 8.90
C ARG A 8 -5.21 10.33 7.98
N TYR A 9 -6.10 11.30 7.72
CA TYR A 9 -5.81 12.47 6.90
C TYR A 9 -4.63 13.25 7.46
N TRP A 10 -4.66 13.57 8.76
CA TRP A 10 -3.56 14.26 9.44
C TRP A 10 -2.22 13.52 9.31
N ALA A 11 -2.23 12.20 9.55
CA ALA A 11 -1.02 11.39 9.48
C ALA A 11 -0.39 11.41 8.08
N LEU A 12 -1.22 11.39 7.03
CA LEU A 12 -0.77 11.45 5.64
C LEU A 12 -0.35 12.86 5.22
N SER A 13 -1.12 13.88 5.58
CA SER A 13 -0.86 15.28 5.19
C SER A 13 0.40 15.83 5.84
N THR A 14 0.80 15.32 7.00
CA THR A 14 1.99 15.75 7.74
C THR A 14 3.19 14.81 7.56
N ASN A 15 3.04 13.73 6.80
CA ASN A 15 4.03 12.65 6.69
C ASN A 15 4.49 12.15 8.08
N ALA A 16 3.53 11.98 9.00
CA ALA A 16 3.81 11.64 10.39
C ALA A 16 4.49 10.28 10.50
N THR A 17 5.54 10.19 11.33
CA THR A 17 6.24 8.92 11.56
C THR A 17 5.35 7.91 12.28
N TYR A 18 5.57 6.61 12.04
CA TYR A 18 4.88 5.53 12.75
C TYR A 18 4.91 5.69 14.28
N ARG A 19 6.03 6.20 14.83
CA ARG A 19 6.18 6.48 16.26
C ARG A 19 5.22 7.56 16.73
N SER A 20 5.17 8.69 16.03
CA SER A 20 4.29 9.81 16.38
C SER A 20 2.80 9.41 16.32
N ILE A 21 2.39 8.69 15.27
CA ILE A 21 1.03 8.18 15.12
C ILE A 21 0.68 7.23 16.27
N ASN A 22 1.58 6.29 16.62
CA ASN A 22 1.35 5.38 17.74
C ASN A 22 1.19 6.10 19.08
N MET A 23 1.99 7.14 19.36
CA MET A 23 1.87 7.93 20.59
C MET A 23 0.49 8.62 20.65
N VAL A 24 0.03 9.21 19.55
CA VAL A 24 -1.29 9.84 19.46
C VAL A 24 -2.40 8.81 19.67
N LEU A 25 -2.35 7.66 19.00
CA LEU A 25 -3.35 6.59 19.16
C LEU A 25 -3.39 6.04 20.61
N GLN A 26 -2.25 5.97 21.29
CA GLN A 26 -2.20 5.59 22.71
C GLN A 26 -2.88 6.61 23.62
N LEU A 27 -2.74 7.91 23.34
CA LEU A 27 -3.45 8.96 24.09
C LEU A 27 -4.97 8.83 23.93
N PHE A 28 -5.45 8.62 22.70
CA PHE A 28 -6.88 8.41 22.44
C PHE A 28 -7.43 7.16 23.14
N LYS A 29 -6.63 6.10 23.25
CA LYS A 29 -7.01 4.91 24.03
C LYS A 29 -7.15 5.18 25.52
N LYS A 30 -6.27 6.01 26.11
CA LYS A 30 -6.34 6.36 27.54
C LYS A 30 -7.65 7.06 27.90
N VAL A 31 -8.26 7.76 26.95
CA VAL A 31 -9.55 8.41 27.09
C VAL A 31 -10.72 7.59 26.51
N ASN A 32 -10.55 6.27 26.37
CA ASN A 32 -11.57 5.32 25.89
C ASN A 32 -12.17 5.62 24.50
N VAL A 33 -11.43 6.32 23.63
CA VAL A 33 -11.86 6.52 22.24
C VAL A 33 -11.54 5.26 21.43
N ARG A 34 -12.54 4.75 20.69
CA ARG A 34 -12.39 3.59 19.80
C ARG A 34 -11.57 3.96 18.56
N VAL A 35 -10.24 3.84 18.67
CA VAL A 35 -9.29 4.03 17.56
C VAL A 35 -8.41 2.79 17.35
N PRO A 36 -7.82 2.61 16.15
CA PRO A 36 -6.85 1.56 15.89
C PRO A 36 -5.67 1.56 16.87
N SER A 37 -5.17 0.37 17.22
CA SER A 37 -4.07 0.22 18.18
C SER A 37 -2.72 0.70 17.68
N THR A 38 -2.53 0.73 16.37
CA THR A 38 -1.24 1.02 15.75
C THR A 38 -1.43 1.81 14.47
N ALA A 39 -0.41 2.60 14.13
CA ALA A 39 -0.29 3.32 12.87
C ALA A 39 -0.45 2.38 11.67
N LYS A 40 0.06 1.15 11.75
CA LYS A 40 -0.12 0.12 10.72
C LYS A 40 -1.60 -0.18 10.46
N THR A 41 -2.40 -0.31 11.52
CA THR A 41 -3.84 -0.57 11.42
C THR A 41 -4.61 0.68 10.97
N LEU A 42 -4.20 1.87 11.43
CA LEU A 42 -4.78 3.14 11.02
C LEU A 42 -4.61 3.40 9.51
N LEU A 43 -3.39 3.19 9.01
CA LEU A 43 -3.00 3.45 7.62
C LEU A 43 -3.34 2.29 6.67
N LYS A 44 -3.93 1.19 7.18
CA LYS A 44 -4.25 -0.02 6.40
C LYS A 44 -3.05 -0.56 5.59
N THR A 45 -1.84 -0.44 6.12
CA THR A 45 -0.64 -0.96 5.43
C THR A 45 -0.76 -2.48 5.34
N GLU A 46 -0.94 -3.00 4.13
CA GLU A 46 -1.00 -4.44 3.87
C GLU A 46 0.30 -5.13 4.33
N ARG A 47 0.15 -6.24 5.08
CA ARG A 47 1.28 -6.94 5.74
C ARG A 47 1.65 -8.28 5.10
N LYS A 48 0.83 -8.82 4.19
CA LYS A 48 1.05 -10.15 3.62
C LYS A 48 1.17 -10.04 2.11
N CYS A 49 2.30 -10.49 1.54
CA CYS A 49 2.40 -10.70 0.10
C CYS A 49 1.38 -11.75 -0.39
N SER A 50 1.01 -12.72 0.46
CA SER A 50 0.03 -13.76 0.10
C SER A 50 -1.41 -13.25 -0.05
N THR A 51 -1.73 -12.06 0.47
CA THR A 51 -3.03 -11.39 0.18
C THR A 51 -2.97 -10.53 -1.08
N GLN A 52 -1.81 -10.40 -1.72
CA GLN A 52 -1.63 -9.67 -2.99
C GLN A 52 -1.69 -10.60 -4.20
N ILE A 53 -1.82 -11.91 -3.97
CA ILE A 53 -2.03 -12.90 -5.02
C ILE A 53 -3.54 -13.08 -5.16
N SER A 54 -4.11 -12.60 -6.26
CA SER A 54 -5.52 -12.78 -6.61
C SER A 54 -5.66 -13.90 -7.62
N ASP A 55 -6.58 -14.83 -7.37
CA ASP A 55 -6.94 -15.82 -8.38
C ASP A 55 -7.69 -15.13 -9.53
N ILE A 56 -7.23 -15.36 -10.76
CA ILE A 56 -7.84 -14.87 -11.99
C ILE A 56 -8.25 -16.06 -12.87
N ARG A 57 -9.12 -15.85 -13.85
CA ARG A 57 -9.49 -16.93 -14.78
C ARG A 57 -8.24 -17.43 -15.51
N GLY A 58 -7.83 -18.66 -15.20
CA GLY A 58 -6.66 -19.31 -15.82
C GLY A 58 -5.35 -19.20 -15.04
N GLY A 59 -5.33 -18.64 -13.82
CA GLY A 59 -4.10 -18.62 -13.01
C GLY A 59 -4.15 -17.72 -11.79
N GLN A 60 -2.97 -17.34 -11.30
CA GLN A 60 -2.80 -16.45 -10.16
C GLN A 60 -2.10 -15.17 -10.60
N PHE A 61 -2.62 -14.03 -10.16
CA PHE A 61 -2.08 -12.71 -10.46
C PHE A 61 -1.46 -12.09 -9.20
N TRP A 62 -0.28 -11.50 -9.35
CA TRP A 62 0.37 -10.75 -8.28
C TRP A 62 0.92 -9.44 -8.82
N TYR A 63 0.57 -8.32 -8.18
CA TYR A 63 1.13 -7.01 -8.51
C TYR A 63 2.14 -6.54 -7.46
N GLY A 64 3.42 -6.58 -7.85
CA GLY A 64 4.53 -6.19 -6.99
C GLY A 64 4.77 -4.69 -6.84
N GLY A 65 4.17 -3.86 -7.72
CA GLY A 65 4.44 -2.42 -7.82
C GLY A 65 5.75 -2.12 -8.52
N PHE A 66 5.70 -1.33 -9.59
CA PHE A 66 6.85 -1.06 -10.47
C PHE A 66 8.11 -0.58 -9.72
N LYS A 67 7.98 0.49 -8.93
CA LYS A 67 9.09 1.06 -8.14
C LYS A 67 9.70 0.05 -7.17
N ARG A 68 8.87 -0.69 -6.43
CA ARG A 68 9.34 -1.66 -5.42
C ARG A 68 10.12 -2.78 -6.08
N CYS A 69 9.61 -3.32 -7.19
CA CYS A 69 10.27 -4.38 -7.93
C CYS A 69 11.62 -3.92 -8.50
N LEU A 70 11.69 -2.73 -9.10
CA LEU A 70 12.94 -2.21 -9.65
C LEU A 70 14.00 -1.96 -8.57
N VAL A 71 13.62 -1.32 -7.45
CA VAL A 71 14.57 -1.05 -6.35
C VAL A 71 15.10 -2.35 -5.76
N ASN A 72 14.26 -3.37 -5.59
CA ASN A 72 14.68 -4.66 -5.07
C ASN A 72 15.55 -5.45 -6.05
N TYR A 73 15.33 -5.32 -7.37
CA TYR A 73 16.14 -6.02 -8.36
C TYR A 73 17.55 -5.43 -8.45
N PHE A 74 17.63 -4.09 -8.52
CA PHE A 74 18.92 -3.39 -8.63
C PHE A 74 19.63 -3.17 -7.29
N SER A 75 19.08 -3.62 -6.17
CA SER A 75 19.81 -3.62 -4.90
C SER A 75 20.83 -4.77 -4.81
N THR A 76 20.61 -5.85 -5.57
CA THR A 76 21.51 -7.01 -5.63
C THR A 76 22.23 -7.11 -6.96
N GLU A 77 21.57 -6.73 -8.06
CA GLU A 77 22.15 -6.78 -9.40
C GLU A 77 22.75 -5.42 -9.79
N ILE A 78 24.05 -5.39 -10.08
CA ILE A 78 24.71 -4.20 -10.63
C ILE A 78 24.39 -4.18 -12.13
N SER A 79 23.55 -3.24 -12.55
CA SER A 79 23.24 -3.12 -13.97
C SER A 79 24.45 -2.62 -14.75
N PRO A 80 24.85 -3.27 -15.87
CA PRO A 80 25.99 -2.85 -16.67
C PRO A 80 25.72 -1.58 -17.49
N SER A 81 24.48 -1.05 -17.47
CA SER A 81 24.04 0.11 -18.24
C SER A 81 23.24 1.07 -17.35
N SER A 82 23.38 2.38 -17.61
CA SER A 82 22.55 3.43 -17.00
C SER A 82 21.20 3.61 -17.71
N ILE A 83 20.92 2.81 -18.75
CA ILE A 83 19.70 2.90 -19.55
C ILE A 83 18.81 1.69 -19.22
N LEU A 84 17.59 1.97 -18.74
CA LEU A 84 16.56 0.98 -18.51
C LEU A 84 15.53 1.03 -19.65
N SER A 85 15.50 -0.01 -20.49
CA SER A 85 14.44 -0.18 -21.49
C SER A 85 13.27 -0.94 -20.88
N LEU A 86 12.07 -0.37 -20.99
CA LEU A 86 10.84 -0.98 -20.46
C LEU A 86 9.88 -1.33 -21.59
N THR A 87 9.41 -2.58 -21.61
CA THR A 87 8.29 -2.99 -22.45
C THR A 87 7.01 -2.96 -21.62
N VAL A 88 6.08 -2.08 -21.98
CA VAL A 88 4.77 -1.97 -21.32
C VAL A 88 3.72 -2.61 -22.20
N SER A 89 3.14 -3.71 -21.71
CA SER A 89 1.96 -4.32 -22.30
C SER A 89 0.73 -3.83 -21.53
N ILE A 90 -0.23 -3.24 -22.22
CA ILE A 90 -1.52 -2.85 -21.65
C ILE A 90 -2.51 -3.93 -22.07
N ASP A 91 -2.78 -4.87 -21.16
CA ASP A 91 -3.81 -5.88 -21.36
C ASP A 91 -5.09 -5.45 -20.64
N GLY A 92 -6.25 -5.69 -21.26
CA GLY A 92 -7.57 -5.24 -20.81
C GLY A 92 -8.15 -6.04 -19.64
N LEU A 93 -7.31 -6.70 -18.84
CA LEU A 93 -7.76 -7.55 -17.74
C LEU A 93 -8.40 -6.68 -16.64
N PRO A 94 -9.66 -6.96 -16.24
CA PRO A 94 -10.35 -6.15 -15.24
C PRO A 94 -9.67 -6.32 -13.89
N LEU A 95 -9.04 -5.26 -13.40
CA LEU A 95 -8.35 -5.22 -12.10
C LEU A 95 -9.32 -5.15 -10.90
N HIS A 96 -10.62 -5.05 -11.14
CA HIS A 96 -11.63 -4.90 -10.10
C HIS A 96 -13.01 -5.44 -10.54
N GLU A 97 -13.75 -6.09 -9.64
CA GLU A 97 -15.09 -6.66 -9.92
C GLU A 97 -16.22 -5.61 -9.99
N ASN A 98 -15.98 -4.36 -9.57
CA ASN A 98 -16.98 -3.29 -9.74
C ASN A 98 -16.93 -2.72 -11.17
N SER A 99 -18.02 -2.95 -11.90
CA SER A 99 -18.28 -2.57 -13.29
C SER A 99 -18.33 -1.06 -13.59
N SER A 100 -17.98 -0.18 -12.65
CA SER A 100 -18.14 1.28 -12.82
C SER A 100 -16.85 2.04 -13.11
N MET A 101 -15.71 1.36 -13.27
CA MET A 101 -14.48 1.98 -13.81
C MET A 101 -14.12 1.30 -15.12
N GLN A 102 -14.46 1.97 -16.22
CA GLN A 102 -13.94 1.70 -17.56
C GLN A 102 -12.89 2.77 -17.87
N PHE A 103 -11.73 2.35 -18.35
CA PHE A 103 -10.75 3.22 -19.02
C PHE A 103 -10.98 3.16 -20.53
#